data_AF-A0A840QGX1-F1
#
_entry.id   AF-A0A840QGX1-F1
#
_cell.length_a   1.000
_cell.length_b   1.000
_cell.length_c   1.000
_cell.angle_alpha   90.00
_cell.angle_beta   90.00
_cell.angle_gamma   90.00
#
_symmetry.space_group_name_H-M   'P 1'
#
loop_
_entity.id
_entity.type
_entity.pdbx_description
1 polymer ?
#
loop_
_entity_poly.entity_id
_entity_poly.type
_entity_poly.pdbx_seq_one_letter_code
_entity_poly.pdbx_strand_id
1 'polypeptide(L)'
;MRNDLRWSDFSPPEEHLKLGRSLLRSASRIRRSWFGFAALALLAALFSAISIWQLLVLCCGIWFVNRAYMYQEKGQWCLSRTAAYRAHRGFELPGEVPSRSRGQKWVIGSKLVIALCGLPYAMGLLTLLDSLKAIWTGIAHGDPTYGSLADLVEGIALLVVANFWNVMGARMGQEVISSPQDVASRSYVLYLRPFRIDGDLARQQRLLSPTGLVRGLFLAQSRTEEARLAHALRWAGPLVAVGQPQEHSPHSGAVRMYLPSHDWQRPVRELIQESRLTVIMLGRSSGTMWELGEALRVLPPERLILAVPFGKAGYERYRQVAEEALRAQANCRQCEEKRGPLNPPALPRYVGGRPFPARIKALIYFTPGWKAEFVPLERPPRFEEKLMGALDRGLWPAVLQLTDYESRSRNA
;
A
#
# COMPACT_ATOMS: atom_id res chain seq x y z
N MET A 1 33.13 1.04 -5.32
CA MET A 1 32.87 -0.32 -5.87
C MET A 1 31.66 -0.22 -6.79
N ARG A 2 31.78 -0.62 -8.07
CA ARG A 2 30.63 -0.68 -8.98
C ARG A 2 29.69 -1.80 -8.51
N ASN A 3 28.45 -1.45 -8.20
CA ASN A 3 27.38 -2.38 -7.80
C ASN A 3 26.86 -3.13 -9.04
N ASP A 4 27.57 -4.19 -9.46
CA ASP A 4 27.04 -5.16 -10.43
C ASP A 4 26.14 -6.22 -9.76
N LEU A 5 25.86 -6.07 -8.46
CA LEU A 5 24.96 -6.93 -7.71
C LEU A 5 23.53 -6.80 -8.23
N ARG A 6 23.08 -7.80 -8.98
CA ARG A 6 21.70 -7.89 -9.43
C ARG A 6 20.85 -8.42 -8.27
N TRP A 7 19.58 -8.04 -8.28
CA TRP A 7 18.60 -8.61 -7.35
C TRP A 7 18.56 -10.15 -7.40
N SER A 8 18.87 -10.74 -8.57
CA SER A 8 18.98 -12.18 -8.77
C SER A 8 20.07 -12.85 -7.93
N ASP A 9 21.13 -12.12 -7.59
CA ASP A 9 22.38 -12.67 -7.09
C ASP A 9 22.35 -12.86 -5.57
N PHE A 10 21.45 -12.16 -4.89
CA PHE A 10 21.22 -12.34 -3.46
C PHE A 10 20.02 -13.26 -3.22
N SER A 11 20.15 -14.19 -2.27
CA SER A 11 19.05 -15.07 -1.86
C SER A 11 18.89 -15.03 -0.34
N PRO A 12 17.64 -15.07 0.18
CA PRO A 12 17.42 -15.26 1.61
C PRO A 12 18.05 -16.58 2.09
N PRO A 13 18.34 -16.71 3.39
CA PRO A 13 18.81 -17.97 3.98
C PRO A 13 17.92 -19.16 3.58
N GLU A 14 18.50 -20.35 3.43
CA GLU A 14 17.76 -21.53 2.96
C GLU A 14 16.55 -21.85 3.85
N GLU A 15 16.66 -21.62 5.16
CA GLU A 15 15.56 -21.74 6.12
C GLU A 15 14.41 -20.77 5.82
N HIS A 16 14.73 -19.50 5.54
CA HIS A 16 13.73 -18.49 5.15
C HIS A 16 13.09 -18.83 3.80
N LEU A 17 13.85 -19.37 2.84
CA LEU A 17 13.31 -19.86 1.57
C LEU A 17 12.34 -21.03 1.77
N LYS A 18 12.73 -22.04 2.58
CA LYS A 18 11.87 -23.19 2.91
C LYS A 18 10.60 -22.74 3.63
N LEU A 19 10.73 -21.89 4.64
CA LEU A 19 9.61 -21.33 5.39
C LEU A 19 8.71 -20.49 4.47
N GLY A 20 9.26 -19.54 3.73
CA GLY A 20 8.52 -18.67 2.82
C GLY A 20 7.75 -19.44 1.75
N ARG A 21 8.39 -20.41 1.10
CA ARG A 21 7.72 -21.31 0.13
C ARG A 21 6.66 -22.19 0.80
N SER A 22 6.89 -22.66 2.03
CA SER A 22 5.89 -23.41 2.81
C SER A 22 4.67 -22.54 3.12
N LEU A 23 4.88 -21.32 3.60
CA LEU A 23 3.83 -20.35 3.91
C LEU A 23 3.02 -19.95 2.67
N LEU A 24 3.67 -19.68 1.54
CA LEU A 24 2.98 -19.42 0.26
C LEU A 24 2.20 -20.64 -0.24
N ARG A 25 2.77 -21.85 -0.13
CA ARG A 25 2.06 -23.09 -0.48
C ARG A 25 0.84 -23.28 0.43
N SER A 26 0.97 -23.06 1.73
CA SER A 26 -0.12 -23.11 2.70
C SER A 26 -1.20 -22.07 2.40
N ALA A 27 -0.82 -20.82 2.09
CA ALA A 27 -1.76 -19.79 1.65
C ALA A 27 -2.50 -20.20 0.37
N SER A 28 -1.79 -20.77 -0.62
CA SER A 28 -2.39 -21.26 -1.86
C SER A 28 -3.31 -22.46 -1.64
N ARG A 29 -2.98 -23.34 -0.68
CA ARG A 29 -3.76 -24.52 -0.33
C ARG A 29 -5.02 -24.10 0.41
N ILE A 30 -4.91 -23.24 1.41
CA ILE A 30 -6.05 -22.64 2.12
C ILE A 30 -6.99 -21.96 1.13
N ARG A 31 -6.44 -21.15 0.21
CA ARG A 31 -7.25 -20.45 -0.81
C ARG A 31 -7.95 -21.45 -1.74
N ARG A 32 -7.27 -22.49 -2.22
CA ARG A 32 -7.87 -23.54 -3.08
C ARG A 32 -8.90 -24.40 -2.35
N SER A 33 -8.58 -24.88 -1.16
CA SER A 33 -9.51 -25.64 -0.31
C SER A 33 -10.74 -24.82 0.01
N TRP A 34 -10.58 -23.52 0.31
CA TRP A 34 -11.71 -22.63 0.52
C TRP A 34 -12.50 -22.40 -0.77
N PHE A 35 -11.88 -22.16 -1.92
CA PHE A 35 -12.62 -22.03 -3.19
C PHE A 35 -13.39 -23.31 -3.54
N GLY A 36 -12.81 -24.49 -3.29
CA GLY A 36 -13.50 -25.77 -3.47
C GLY A 36 -14.68 -25.94 -2.51
N PHE A 37 -14.48 -25.62 -1.22
CA PHE A 37 -15.54 -25.71 -0.21
C PHE A 37 -16.63 -24.66 -0.43
N ALA A 38 -16.26 -23.45 -0.81
CA ALA A 38 -17.19 -22.38 -1.19
C ALA A 38 -17.96 -22.74 -2.45
N ALA A 39 -17.32 -23.34 -3.46
CA ALA A 39 -18.01 -23.81 -4.67
C ALA A 39 -19.01 -24.94 -4.36
N LEU A 40 -18.64 -25.88 -3.49
CA LEU A 40 -19.55 -26.94 -3.02
C LEU A 40 -20.70 -26.38 -2.18
N ALA A 41 -20.43 -25.40 -1.32
CA ALA A 41 -21.45 -24.72 -0.53
C ALA A 41 -22.38 -23.85 -1.39
N LEU A 42 -21.84 -23.19 -2.42
CA LEU A 42 -22.59 -22.47 -3.45
C LEU A 42 -23.48 -23.42 -4.24
N LEU A 43 -22.95 -24.57 -4.67
CA LEU A 43 -23.72 -25.62 -5.33
C LEU A 43 -24.82 -26.17 -4.42
N ALA A 44 -24.55 -26.38 -3.13
CA ALA A 44 -25.56 -26.83 -2.16
C ALA A 44 -26.63 -25.75 -1.89
N ALA A 45 -26.25 -24.48 -1.84
CA ALA A 45 -27.18 -23.34 -1.70
C ALA A 45 -28.12 -23.19 -2.92
N LEU A 46 -27.68 -23.62 -4.11
CA LEU A 46 -28.56 -23.73 -5.28
C LEU A 46 -29.67 -24.77 -5.12
N PHE A 47 -29.72 -25.57 -4.04
CA PHE A 47 -30.76 -26.60 -3.84
C PHE A 47 -31.51 -26.55 -2.49
N SER A 48 -31.17 -25.67 -1.53
CA SER A 48 -31.86 -25.63 -0.22
C SER A 48 -32.00 -24.21 0.38
N ALA A 49 -32.98 -24.04 1.29
CA ALA A 49 -33.23 -22.79 2.00
C ALA A 49 -32.08 -22.43 2.96
N ILE A 50 -31.89 -21.12 3.21
CA ILE A 50 -30.79 -20.59 4.02
C ILE A 50 -30.77 -21.25 5.40
N SER A 51 -29.69 -21.96 5.72
CA SER A 51 -29.48 -22.60 7.00
C SER A 51 -28.30 -21.97 7.74
N ILE A 52 -28.30 -22.06 9.07
CA ILE A 52 -27.20 -21.64 9.97
C ILE A 52 -25.83 -22.17 9.49
N TRP A 53 -25.82 -23.33 8.81
CA TRP A 53 -24.65 -23.91 8.16
C TRP A 53 -24.04 -23.03 7.07
N GLN A 54 -24.84 -22.34 6.25
CA GLN A 54 -24.33 -21.46 5.20
C GLN A 54 -23.63 -20.21 5.78
N LEU A 55 -24.18 -19.65 6.87
CA LEU A 55 -23.56 -18.54 7.61
C LEU A 55 -22.23 -18.96 8.25
N LEU A 56 -22.18 -20.15 8.86
CA LEU A 56 -20.95 -20.71 9.43
C LEU A 56 -19.88 -20.95 8.37
N VAL A 57 -20.27 -21.49 7.21
CA VAL A 57 -19.36 -21.68 6.07
C VAL A 57 -18.78 -20.34 5.62
N LEU A 58 -19.61 -19.31 5.44
CA LEU A 58 -19.14 -17.98 5.04
C LEU A 58 -18.23 -17.30 6.08
N CYS A 59 -18.56 -17.39 7.36
CA CYS A 59 -17.73 -16.86 8.44
C CYS A 59 -16.37 -17.58 8.49
N CYS A 60 -16.36 -18.91 8.38
CA CYS A 60 -15.15 -19.70 8.21
C CYS A 60 -14.36 -19.27 6.97
N GLY A 61 -15.05 -18.93 5.88
CA GLY A 61 -14.46 -18.43 4.66
C GLY A 61 -13.68 -17.14 4.81
N ILE A 62 -14.29 -16.13 5.43
CA ILE A 62 -13.65 -14.85 5.72
C ILE A 62 -12.42 -15.08 6.62
N TRP A 63 -12.55 -15.94 7.63
CA TRP A 63 -11.43 -16.33 8.49
C TRP A 63 -10.30 -17.01 7.71
N PHE A 64 -10.60 -17.98 6.85
CA PHE A 64 -9.62 -18.67 6.01
C PHE A 64 -8.94 -17.73 5.00
N VAL A 65 -9.68 -16.80 4.41
CA VAL A 65 -9.14 -15.79 3.50
C VAL A 65 -8.18 -14.87 4.24
N ASN A 66 -8.56 -14.35 5.41
CA ASN A 66 -7.69 -13.52 6.26
C ASN A 66 -6.45 -14.30 6.70
N ARG A 67 -6.61 -15.57 7.09
CA ARG A 67 -5.51 -16.46 7.47
C ARG A 67 -4.56 -16.71 6.28
N ALA A 68 -5.09 -16.96 5.08
CA ALA A 68 -4.29 -17.14 3.87
C ALA A 68 -3.50 -15.86 3.52
N TYR A 69 -4.10 -14.68 3.70
CA TYR A 69 -3.40 -13.41 3.51
C TYR A 69 -2.27 -13.21 4.51
N MET A 70 -2.49 -13.50 5.80
CA MET A 70 -1.45 -13.45 6.83
C MET A 70 -0.26 -14.37 6.48
N TYR A 71 -0.52 -15.58 6.00
CA TYR A 71 0.53 -16.49 5.55
C TYR A 71 1.22 -16.00 4.28
N GLN A 72 0.48 -15.40 3.35
CA GLN A 72 1.04 -14.82 2.14
C GLN A 72 2.02 -13.69 2.48
N GLU A 73 1.65 -12.78 3.38
CA GLU A 73 2.50 -11.68 3.82
C GLU A 73 3.77 -12.16 4.51
N LYS A 74 3.64 -13.05 5.50
CA LYS A 74 4.82 -13.64 6.18
C LYS A 74 5.71 -14.38 5.19
N GLY A 75 5.12 -15.11 4.26
CA GLY A 75 5.84 -15.80 3.20
C GLY A 75 6.60 -14.84 2.29
N GLN A 76 5.99 -13.72 1.90
CA GLN A 76 6.65 -12.69 1.08
C GLN A 76 7.78 -11.98 1.81
N TRP A 77 7.62 -11.70 3.10
CA TRP A 77 8.69 -11.14 3.91
C TRP A 77 9.90 -12.07 3.98
N CYS A 78 9.69 -13.37 4.22
CA CYS A 78 10.78 -14.36 4.22
C CYS A 78 11.48 -14.47 2.86
N LEU A 79 10.78 -14.17 1.76
CA LEU A 79 11.31 -14.21 0.40
C LEU A 79 11.89 -12.87 -0.06
N SER A 80 11.69 -11.80 0.71
CA SER A 80 12.18 -10.46 0.38
C SER A 80 13.71 -10.46 0.38
N ARG A 81 14.27 -10.24 -0.81
CA ARG A 81 15.73 -10.20 -0.98
C ARG A 81 16.31 -8.90 -0.46
N THR A 82 15.52 -7.83 -0.52
CA THR A 82 15.87 -6.52 0.02
C THR A 82 16.06 -6.56 1.53
N ALA A 83 15.12 -7.16 2.26
CA ALA A 83 15.21 -7.35 3.71
C ALA A 83 16.38 -8.29 4.09
N ALA A 84 16.53 -9.41 3.37
CA ALA A 84 17.59 -10.36 3.63
C ALA A 84 19.00 -9.78 3.40
N TYR A 85 19.19 -8.98 2.36
CA TYR A 85 20.48 -8.32 2.07
C TYR A 85 20.91 -7.39 3.21
N ARG A 86 19.98 -6.58 3.72
CA ARG A 86 20.28 -5.66 4.82
C ARG A 86 20.58 -6.38 6.13
N ALA A 87 19.82 -7.42 6.44
CA ALA A 87 20.11 -8.27 7.59
C ALA A 87 21.51 -8.89 7.50
N HIS A 88 21.91 -9.40 6.33
CA HIS A 88 23.25 -9.93 6.09
C HIS A 88 24.36 -8.87 6.24
N ARG A 89 24.04 -7.59 5.98
CA ARG A 89 24.96 -6.46 6.20
C ARG A 89 24.99 -5.96 7.67
N GLY A 90 24.37 -6.68 8.60
CA GLY A 90 24.35 -6.34 10.02
C GLY A 90 23.43 -5.16 10.38
N PHE A 91 22.45 -4.86 9.52
CA PHE A 91 21.39 -3.92 9.85
C PHE A 91 20.21 -4.68 10.43
N GLU A 92 19.93 -4.42 11.71
CA GLU A 92 18.67 -4.85 12.31
C GLU A 92 17.50 -4.25 11.53
N LEU A 93 16.52 -5.10 11.23
CA LEU A 93 15.29 -4.65 10.62
C LEU A 93 14.55 -3.82 11.69
N PRO A 94 14.17 -2.57 11.37
CA PRO A 94 13.43 -1.71 12.28
C PRO A 94 12.22 -2.46 12.88
N GLY A 95 12.07 -2.38 14.20
CA GLY A 95 10.87 -2.82 14.89
C GLY A 95 9.64 -2.02 14.45
N GLU A 96 8.46 -2.39 14.95
CA GLU A 96 7.27 -1.54 14.83
C GLU A 96 7.56 -0.17 15.47
N VAL A 97 6.93 0.92 14.97
CA VAL A 97 7.10 2.26 15.59
C VAL A 97 6.76 2.12 17.07
N PRO A 98 7.67 2.43 18.01
CA PRO A 98 7.28 2.54 19.40
C PRO A 98 6.48 3.84 19.55
N SER A 99 5.17 3.81 19.29
CA SER A 99 4.31 4.97 19.49
C SER A 99 3.84 4.99 20.95
N ARG A 100 4.20 6.05 21.69
CA ARG A 100 3.62 6.37 23.01
C ARG A 100 2.30 7.13 22.84
N SER A 101 1.29 6.63 22.13
CA SER A 101 -0.07 7.17 22.32
C SER A 101 -1.23 6.25 21.88
N ARG A 102 -2.33 6.33 22.64
CA ARG A 102 -3.69 5.81 22.38
C ARG A 102 -3.85 4.33 21.98
N GLY A 103 -3.62 3.47 22.97
CA GLY A 103 -4.65 2.52 23.41
C GLY A 103 -4.71 1.15 22.70
N GLN A 104 -3.99 0.17 23.27
CA GLN A 104 -4.19 -1.27 23.02
C GLN A 104 -5.67 -1.71 23.06
N LYS A 105 -6.53 -1.00 23.82
CA LYS A 105 -8.00 -1.18 23.87
C LYS A 105 -8.69 -0.89 22.53
N TRP A 106 -8.26 0.11 21.77
CA TRP A 106 -8.81 0.44 20.46
C TRP A 106 -8.36 -0.56 19.38
N VAL A 107 -7.14 -1.10 19.50
CA VAL A 107 -6.68 -2.22 18.64
C VAL A 107 -7.51 -3.47 18.89
N ILE A 108 -7.85 -3.79 20.13
CA ILE A 108 -8.74 -4.92 20.47
C ILE A 108 -10.16 -4.64 19.96
N GLY A 109 -10.69 -3.44 20.18
CA GLY A 109 -11.99 -3.01 19.67
C GLY A 109 -12.09 -3.10 18.14
N SER A 110 -11.06 -2.67 17.42
CA SER A 110 -11.02 -2.75 15.95
C SER A 110 -11.04 -4.20 15.44
N LYS A 111 -10.31 -5.11 16.08
CA LYS A 111 -10.33 -6.55 15.78
C LYS A 111 -11.71 -7.16 16.03
N LEU A 112 -12.39 -6.72 17.11
CA LEU A 112 -13.74 -7.17 17.43
C LEU A 112 -14.77 -6.66 16.42
N VAL A 113 -14.68 -5.38 16.00
CA VAL A 113 -15.52 -4.82 14.93
C VAL A 113 -15.32 -5.59 13.62
N ILE A 114 -14.07 -5.84 13.20
CA ILE A 114 -13.79 -6.62 11.99
C ILE A 114 -14.35 -8.05 12.09
N ALA A 115 -14.23 -8.69 13.25
CA ALA A 115 -14.79 -10.02 13.47
C ALA A 115 -16.33 -10.02 13.40
N LEU A 116 -16.99 -9.03 14.00
CA LEU A 116 -18.45 -8.88 13.99
C LEU A 116 -19.00 -8.52 12.60
N CYS A 117 -18.22 -7.87 11.74
CA CYS A 117 -18.60 -7.60 10.35
C CYS A 117 -18.71 -8.85 9.48
N GLY A 118 -18.20 -10.00 9.93
CA GLY A 118 -18.28 -11.26 9.19
C GLY A 118 -19.71 -11.74 8.99
N LEU A 119 -20.59 -11.53 9.98
CA LEU A 119 -21.99 -11.95 9.95
C LEU A 119 -22.85 -11.19 8.90
N PRO A 120 -22.93 -9.84 8.92
CA PRO A 120 -23.72 -9.11 7.92
C PRO A 120 -23.15 -9.28 6.50
N TYR A 121 -21.84 -9.47 6.38
CA TYR A 121 -21.22 -9.80 5.09
C TYR A 121 -21.67 -11.17 4.58
N ALA A 122 -21.71 -12.18 5.45
CA ALA A 122 -22.19 -13.50 5.11
C ALA A 122 -23.68 -13.47 4.71
N MET A 123 -24.51 -12.76 5.47
CA MET A 123 -25.93 -12.56 5.15
C MET A 123 -26.11 -11.89 3.79
N GLY A 124 -25.38 -10.81 3.52
CA GLY A 124 -25.46 -10.10 2.24
C GLY A 124 -25.03 -10.93 1.03
N LEU A 125 -24.08 -11.85 1.18
CA LEU A 125 -23.74 -12.77 0.09
C LEU A 125 -24.85 -13.81 -0.15
N LEU A 126 -25.44 -14.35 0.92
CA LEU A 126 -26.50 -15.37 0.78
C LEU A 126 -27.73 -14.80 0.10
N THR A 127 -28.18 -13.61 0.52
CA THR A 127 -29.31 -12.92 -0.13
C THR A 127 -29.01 -12.61 -1.60
N LEU A 128 -27.77 -12.18 -1.93
CA LEU A 128 -27.36 -11.97 -3.32
C LEU A 128 -27.44 -13.25 -4.16
N LEU A 129 -27.00 -14.39 -3.62
CA LEU A 129 -27.01 -15.67 -4.33
C LEU A 129 -28.44 -16.19 -4.54
N ASP A 130 -29.29 -16.08 -3.52
CA ASP A 130 -30.70 -16.48 -3.63
C ASP A 130 -31.46 -15.60 -4.63
N SER A 131 -31.16 -14.30 -4.63
CA SER A 131 -31.72 -13.36 -5.61
C SER A 131 -31.31 -13.72 -7.04
N LEU A 132 -30.03 -14.00 -7.26
CA LEU A 132 -29.53 -14.41 -8.58
C LEU A 132 -30.14 -15.73 -9.05
N LYS A 133 -30.35 -16.67 -8.13
CA LYS A 133 -31.03 -17.93 -8.40
C LYS A 133 -32.49 -17.71 -8.78
N ALA A 134 -33.22 -16.89 -8.03
CA ALA A 134 -34.62 -16.56 -8.29
C ALA A 134 -34.80 -15.85 -9.65
N ILE A 135 -33.91 -14.91 -9.98
CA ILE A 135 -33.87 -14.23 -11.28
C ILE A 135 -33.65 -15.27 -12.40
N TRP A 136 -32.65 -16.15 -12.25
CA TRP A 136 -32.36 -17.18 -13.25
C TRP A 136 -33.54 -18.14 -13.47
N THR A 137 -34.17 -18.61 -12.40
CA THR A 137 -35.35 -19.48 -12.50
C THR A 137 -36.54 -18.76 -13.11
N GLY A 138 -36.77 -17.49 -12.78
CA GLY A 138 -37.83 -16.69 -13.35
C GLY A 138 -37.65 -16.45 -14.85
N ILE A 139 -36.41 -16.16 -15.30
CA ILE A 139 -36.08 -16.06 -16.73
C ILE A 139 -36.32 -17.39 -17.45
N ALA A 140 -35.91 -18.50 -16.84
CA ALA A 140 -36.06 -19.83 -17.45
C ALA A 140 -37.54 -20.28 -17.59
N HIS A 141 -38.43 -19.82 -16.71
CA HIS A 141 -39.85 -20.23 -16.67
C HIS A 141 -40.83 -19.13 -17.14
N GLY A 142 -40.33 -17.95 -17.54
CA GLY A 142 -41.15 -16.87 -18.09
C GLY A 142 -41.92 -16.04 -17.07
N ASP A 143 -41.58 -16.12 -15.78
CA ASP A 143 -42.26 -15.39 -14.69
C ASP A 143 -41.23 -14.54 -13.90
N PRO A 144 -41.04 -13.26 -14.25
CA PRO A 144 -40.07 -12.41 -13.57
C PRO A 144 -40.58 -12.00 -12.18
N THR A 145 -39.99 -12.58 -11.13
CA THR A 145 -40.32 -12.23 -9.75
C THR A 145 -39.72 -10.88 -9.36
N TYR A 146 -40.54 -9.83 -9.30
CA TYR A 146 -40.11 -8.49 -8.85
C TYR A 146 -39.47 -8.48 -7.45
N GLY A 147 -39.83 -9.43 -6.58
CA GLY A 147 -39.21 -9.61 -5.26
C GLY A 147 -37.70 -9.90 -5.32
N SER A 148 -37.24 -10.60 -6.37
CA SER A 148 -35.82 -10.95 -6.52
C SER A 148 -34.90 -9.76 -6.80
N LEU A 149 -35.44 -8.66 -7.33
CA LEU A 149 -34.68 -7.41 -7.50
C LEU A 149 -34.54 -6.65 -6.18
N ALA A 150 -35.55 -6.70 -5.31
CA ALA A 150 -35.49 -6.08 -3.99
C ALA A 150 -34.48 -6.81 -3.10
N ASP A 151 -34.51 -8.14 -3.10
CA ASP A 151 -33.55 -8.99 -2.35
C ASP A 151 -32.12 -8.80 -2.85
N LEU A 152 -31.93 -8.57 -4.17
CA LEU A 152 -30.63 -8.27 -4.76
C LEU A 152 -30.07 -6.95 -4.24
N VAL A 153 -30.92 -5.91 -4.18
CA VAL A 153 -30.55 -4.60 -3.63
C VAL A 153 -30.23 -4.70 -2.14
N GLU A 154 -31.02 -5.47 -1.38
CA GLU A 154 -30.77 -5.72 0.05
C GLU A 154 -29.42 -6.42 0.28
N GLY A 155 -29.11 -7.47 -0.50
CA GLY A 155 -27.82 -8.17 -0.42
C GLY A 155 -26.64 -7.26 -0.76
N ILE A 156 -26.76 -6.43 -1.79
CA ILE A 156 -25.75 -5.42 -2.13
C ILE A 156 -25.60 -4.41 -0.98
N ALA A 157 -26.69 -3.91 -0.41
CA ALA A 157 -26.66 -2.95 0.70
C ALA A 157 -25.96 -3.52 1.94
N LEU A 158 -26.26 -4.78 2.31
CA LEU A 158 -25.59 -5.48 3.41
C LEU A 158 -24.08 -5.65 3.16
N LEU A 159 -23.68 -5.99 1.94
CA LEU A 159 -22.26 -6.08 1.57
C LEU A 159 -21.58 -4.70 1.64
N VAL A 160 -22.24 -3.64 1.19
CA VAL A 160 -21.73 -2.26 1.28
C VAL A 160 -21.56 -1.83 2.74
N VAL A 161 -22.54 -2.09 3.60
CA VAL A 161 -22.50 -1.77 5.03
C VAL A 161 -21.42 -2.59 5.74
N ALA A 162 -21.35 -3.89 5.50
CA ALA A 162 -20.32 -4.74 6.10
C ALA A 162 -18.91 -4.36 5.63
N ASN A 163 -18.74 -3.97 4.37
CA ASN A 163 -17.49 -3.41 3.84
C ASN A 163 -17.15 -2.07 4.51
N PHE A 164 -18.13 -1.17 4.67
CA PHE A 164 -17.96 0.09 5.37
C PHE A 164 -17.43 -0.12 6.79
N TRP A 165 -18.06 -1.01 7.57
CA TRP A 165 -17.63 -1.30 8.94
C TRP A 165 -16.28 -2.01 9.01
N ASN A 166 -15.96 -2.91 8.06
CA ASN A 166 -14.63 -3.51 7.97
C ASN A 166 -13.54 -2.45 7.71
N VAL A 167 -13.81 -1.52 6.81
CA VAL A 167 -12.90 -0.41 6.53
C VAL A 167 -12.79 0.49 7.75
N MET A 168 -13.89 0.89 8.39
CA MET A 168 -13.87 1.71 9.60
C MET A 168 -13.13 1.02 10.75
N GLY A 169 -13.37 -0.26 10.99
CA GLY A 169 -12.62 -1.05 11.98
C GLY A 169 -11.13 -1.02 11.71
N ALA A 170 -10.71 -1.28 10.46
CA ALA A 170 -9.29 -1.21 10.08
C ALA A 170 -8.68 0.19 10.26
N ARG A 171 -9.48 1.26 10.13
CA ARG A 171 -9.04 2.64 10.36
C ARG A 171 -8.97 3.02 11.85
N MET A 172 -9.90 2.52 12.67
CA MET A 172 -9.92 2.74 14.13
C MET A 172 -8.72 2.09 14.83
N GLY A 173 -8.17 1.02 14.26
CA GLY A 173 -6.95 0.38 14.76
C GLY A 173 -5.65 1.00 14.26
N GLN A 174 -5.68 2.08 13.48
CA GLN A 174 -4.47 2.73 13.00
C GLN A 174 -3.82 3.55 14.12
N GLU A 175 -2.50 3.43 14.22
CA GLU A 175 -1.71 4.26 15.11
C GLU A 175 -1.57 5.67 14.52
N VAL A 176 -1.68 6.67 15.39
CA VAL A 176 -1.50 8.07 15.07
C VAL A 176 -0.38 8.60 15.96
N ILE A 177 0.64 9.17 15.33
CA ILE A 177 1.70 9.90 16.00
C ILE A 177 1.19 11.30 16.28
N SER A 178 1.28 11.71 17.55
CA SER A 178 0.76 13.00 17.99
C SER A 178 1.73 14.15 17.69
N SER A 179 3.04 13.91 17.79
CA SER A 179 4.09 14.90 17.50
C SER A 179 5.24 14.31 16.66
N PRO A 180 5.85 15.09 15.73
CA PRO A 180 7.12 14.73 15.07
C PRO A 180 8.21 14.25 16.02
N GLN A 181 8.24 14.80 17.24
CA GLN A 181 9.26 14.51 18.27
C GLN A 181 9.06 13.14 18.93
N ASP A 182 7.89 12.52 18.78
CA ASP A 182 7.61 11.19 19.34
C ASP A 182 8.28 10.07 18.54
N VAL A 183 8.83 10.37 17.35
CA VAL A 183 9.52 9.41 16.50
C VAL A 183 11.02 9.68 16.58
N ALA A 184 11.79 8.65 16.94
CA ALA A 184 13.24 8.76 16.97
C ALA A 184 13.79 9.14 15.60
N SER A 185 14.79 10.04 15.59
CA SER A 185 15.51 10.40 14.37
C SER A 185 16.05 9.16 13.65
N ARG A 186 16.01 9.17 12.32
CA ARG A 186 16.47 8.09 11.42
C ARG A 186 15.87 6.71 11.69
N SER A 187 14.72 6.64 12.37
CA SER A 187 14.04 5.38 12.67
C SER A 187 12.89 5.05 11.71
N TYR A 188 12.47 5.98 10.86
CA TYR A 188 11.25 5.84 10.04
C TYR A 188 11.45 6.21 8.57
N VAL A 189 10.52 5.77 7.73
CA VAL A 189 10.42 6.17 6.32
C VAL A 189 9.31 7.21 6.20
N LEU A 190 9.64 8.43 5.77
CA LEU A 190 8.64 9.46 5.53
C LEU A 190 7.96 9.23 4.18
N TYR A 191 6.64 9.28 4.14
CA TYR A 191 5.85 9.19 2.92
C TYR A 191 5.03 10.46 2.70
N LEU A 192 5.43 11.25 1.71
CA LEU A 192 4.73 12.46 1.29
C LEU A 192 3.88 12.14 0.07
N ARG A 193 2.59 12.47 0.13
CA ARG A 193 1.65 12.23 -0.97
C ARG A 193 0.69 13.39 -1.15
N PRO A 194 0.24 13.69 -2.38
CA PRO A 194 -0.77 14.72 -2.60
C PRO A 194 -2.14 14.22 -2.15
N PHE A 195 -2.81 14.96 -1.27
CA PHE A 195 -4.12 14.59 -0.72
C PHE A 195 -5.19 14.37 -1.80
N ARG A 196 -5.21 15.18 -2.88
CA ARG A 196 -6.21 15.08 -3.95
C ARG A 196 -6.08 13.81 -4.82
N ILE A 197 -4.89 13.20 -4.89
CA ILE A 197 -4.67 11.97 -5.68
C ILE A 197 -5.36 10.76 -5.04
N ASP A 198 -5.65 10.80 -3.73
CA ASP A 198 -6.35 9.73 -3.02
C ASP A 198 -7.82 9.60 -3.44
N GLY A 199 -8.48 10.70 -3.82
CA GLY A 199 -9.91 10.74 -4.14
C GLY A 199 -10.28 10.25 -5.55
N ASP A 200 -9.39 10.47 -6.53
CA ASP A 200 -9.69 10.22 -7.95
C ASP A 200 -9.26 8.81 -8.39
N LEU A 201 -8.06 8.35 -7.97
CA LEU A 201 -7.55 7.02 -8.37
C LEU A 201 -8.23 5.86 -7.61
N ALA A 202 -8.60 6.07 -6.34
CA ALA A 202 -9.32 5.06 -5.56
C ALA A 202 -10.77 4.84 -6.07
N ARG A 203 -11.35 5.85 -6.73
CA ARG A 203 -12.68 5.78 -7.37
C ARG A 203 -12.60 5.13 -8.75
N GLN A 204 -11.61 5.52 -9.56
CA GLN A 204 -11.51 5.05 -10.96
C GLN A 204 -11.25 3.55 -11.11
N GLN A 205 -10.48 2.93 -10.21
CA GLN A 205 -10.19 1.48 -10.30
C GLN A 205 -11.31 0.58 -9.73
N ARG A 206 -12.21 1.10 -8.89
CA ARG A 206 -13.25 0.30 -8.22
C ARG A 206 -14.55 0.16 -9.03
N LEU A 207 -14.82 1.10 -9.95
CA LEU A 207 -16.14 1.20 -10.60
C LEU A 207 -16.15 0.81 -12.10
N LEU A 208 -15.00 0.77 -12.77
CA LEU A 208 -14.95 0.62 -14.25
C LEU A 208 -14.74 -0.83 -14.74
N SER A 209 -14.69 -1.83 -13.85
CA SER A 209 -14.69 -3.22 -14.27
C SER A 209 -15.61 -4.08 -13.40
N PRO A 210 -16.31 -5.09 -13.98
CA PRO A 210 -17.12 -6.03 -13.21
C PRO A 210 -16.32 -6.72 -12.10
N THR A 211 -15.03 -6.99 -12.37
CA THR A 211 -14.10 -7.55 -11.37
C THR A 211 -13.71 -6.55 -10.28
N GLY A 212 -13.66 -5.25 -10.57
CA GLY A 212 -13.41 -4.18 -9.62
C GLY A 212 -14.58 -3.96 -8.66
N LEU A 213 -15.81 -4.05 -9.17
CA LEU A 213 -17.05 -3.97 -8.38
C LEU A 213 -17.15 -5.16 -7.40
N VAL A 214 -16.98 -6.38 -7.92
CA VAL A 214 -16.93 -7.62 -7.13
C VAL A 214 -15.79 -7.56 -6.09
N ARG A 215 -14.57 -7.14 -6.46
CA ARG A 215 -13.50 -6.92 -5.46
C ARG A 215 -13.83 -5.85 -4.42
N GLY A 216 -14.51 -4.78 -4.83
CA GLY A 216 -14.90 -3.68 -3.93
C GLY A 216 -15.91 -4.12 -2.88
N LEU A 217 -16.84 -4.98 -3.27
CA LEU A 217 -17.85 -5.57 -2.39
C LEU A 217 -17.30 -6.73 -1.54
N PHE A 218 -16.40 -7.55 -2.10
CA PHE A 218 -15.96 -8.80 -1.44
C PHE A 218 -14.55 -8.80 -0.83
N LEU A 219 -13.71 -7.80 -1.12
CA LEU A 219 -12.30 -7.79 -0.73
C LEU A 219 -11.88 -6.42 -0.20
N ALA A 220 -12.73 -5.86 0.68
CA ALA A 220 -12.50 -4.68 1.53
C ALA A 220 -11.09 -4.61 2.11
N GLN A 221 -10.54 -5.77 2.48
CA GLN A 221 -9.21 -5.94 3.05
C GLN A 221 -8.11 -6.18 2.01
N SER A 222 -8.36 -5.89 0.73
CA SER A 222 -7.28 -5.60 -0.20
C SER A 222 -6.55 -4.40 0.39
N ARG A 223 -5.52 -4.66 1.21
CA ARG A 223 -4.61 -3.69 1.77
C ARG A 223 -4.42 -2.60 0.73
N THR A 224 -4.62 -1.35 1.15
CA THR A 224 -4.40 -0.20 0.27
C THR A 224 -3.02 -0.35 -0.38
N GLU A 225 -2.83 0.18 -1.58
CA GLU A 225 -1.49 0.15 -2.19
C GLU A 225 -0.43 0.77 -1.27
N GLU A 226 -0.84 1.72 -0.44
CA GLU A 226 -0.03 2.26 0.65
C GLU A 226 0.40 1.21 1.68
N ALA A 227 -0.48 0.31 2.12
CA ALA A 227 -0.10 -0.76 3.04
C ALA A 227 0.88 -1.78 2.40
N ARG A 228 0.81 -2.00 1.09
CA ARG A 228 1.82 -2.80 0.37
C ARG A 228 3.15 -2.06 0.25
N LEU A 229 3.11 -0.75 0.00
CA LEU A 229 4.28 0.11 0.01
C LEU A 229 4.94 0.13 1.40
N ALA A 230 4.16 0.28 2.46
CA ALA A 230 4.62 0.24 3.84
C ALA A 230 5.35 -1.08 4.13
N HIS A 231 4.74 -2.22 3.77
CA HIS A 231 5.38 -3.52 3.96
C HIS A 231 6.68 -3.64 3.14
N ALA A 232 6.71 -3.17 1.89
CA ALA A 232 7.89 -3.22 1.03
C ALA A 232 9.03 -2.31 1.52
N LEU A 233 8.74 -1.30 2.35
CA LEU A 233 9.72 -0.35 2.90
C LEU A 233 10.16 -0.68 4.34
N ARG A 234 9.60 -1.73 4.95
CA ARG A 234 9.94 -2.15 6.34
C ARG A 234 11.43 -2.42 6.55
N TRP A 235 12.18 -2.73 5.49
CA TRP A 235 13.63 -2.90 5.56
C TRP A 235 14.37 -1.60 5.93
N ALA A 236 13.78 -0.44 5.64
CA ALA A 236 14.32 0.88 6.00
C ALA A 236 13.68 1.40 7.29
N GLY A 237 12.37 1.21 7.48
CA GLY A 237 11.66 1.71 8.64
C GLY A 237 10.16 1.50 8.55
N PRO A 238 9.43 1.66 9.65
CA PRO A 238 8.00 1.90 9.58
C PRO A 238 7.69 3.13 8.69
N LEU A 239 6.63 3.01 7.89
CA LEU A 239 6.19 4.07 7.00
C LEU A 239 5.32 5.07 7.78
N VAL A 240 5.72 6.33 7.80
CA VAL A 240 5.01 7.44 8.44
C VAL A 240 4.56 8.41 7.36
N ALA A 241 3.28 8.76 7.34
CA ALA A 241 2.71 9.67 6.36
C ALA A 241 2.05 10.88 7.03
N VAL A 242 2.23 12.06 6.42
CA VAL A 242 1.50 13.26 6.84
C VAL A 242 0.03 13.13 6.41
N GLY A 243 -0.88 13.23 7.37
CA GLY A 243 -2.33 13.21 7.16
C GLY A 243 -2.88 14.60 6.84
N GLN A 244 -4.09 14.65 6.26
CA GLN A 244 -4.76 15.93 6.06
C GLN A 244 -5.27 16.45 7.40
N PRO A 245 -5.09 17.74 7.75
CA PRO A 245 -5.73 18.30 8.92
C PRO A 245 -7.25 18.06 8.88
N GLN A 246 -7.83 17.58 9.99
CA GLN A 246 -9.26 17.20 10.10
C GLN A 246 -9.69 15.95 9.31
N GLU A 247 -8.76 15.09 8.90
CA GLU A 247 -9.11 13.76 8.40
C GLU A 247 -9.80 12.95 9.51
N HIS A 248 -11.10 12.71 9.36
CA HIS A 248 -11.93 12.02 10.38
C HIS A 248 -11.48 10.58 10.64
N SER A 249 -10.76 9.96 9.71
CA SER A 249 -10.33 8.57 9.84
C SER A 249 -9.13 8.26 8.94
N PRO A 250 -7.96 7.90 9.52
CA PRO A 250 -6.73 7.68 8.77
C PRO A 250 -6.84 6.50 7.80
N HIS A 251 -6.25 6.62 6.61
CA HIS A 251 -6.13 5.50 5.69
C HIS A 251 -5.24 4.39 6.28
N SER A 252 -5.57 3.12 6.03
CA SER A 252 -4.76 2.00 6.49
C SER A 252 -3.43 1.89 5.73
N GLY A 253 -2.33 1.63 6.43
CA GLY A 253 -1.03 1.34 5.82
C GLY A 253 0.14 2.06 6.48
N ALA A 254 0.27 3.37 6.25
CA ALA A 254 1.26 4.19 6.93
C ALA A 254 0.71 4.72 8.26
N VAL A 255 1.57 4.77 9.27
CA VAL A 255 1.27 5.46 10.54
C VAL A 255 1.07 6.95 10.24
N ARG A 256 0.03 7.55 10.79
CA ARG A 256 -0.31 8.94 10.47
C ARG A 256 0.28 9.92 11.44
N MET A 257 0.74 11.04 10.90
CA MET A 257 1.14 12.21 11.67
C MET A 257 0.33 13.40 11.16
N TYR A 258 -0.32 14.13 12.05
CA TYR A 258 -1.08 15.33 11.70
C TYR A 258 -0.28 16.57 12.07
N LEU A 259 -0.07 17.43 11.09
CA LEU A 259 0.63 18.69 11.29
C LEU A 259 -0.35 19.83 11.52
N PRO A 260 0.06 20.90 12.21
CA PRO A 260 -0.73 22.12 12.32
C PRO A 260 -1.11 22.67 10.94
N SER A 261 -2.31 23.24 10.82
CA SER A 261 -2.79 23.82 9.55
C SER A 261 -2.02 25.08 9.13
N HIS A 262 -1.46 25.81 10.10
CA HIS A 262 -0.56 26.94 9.91
C HIS A 262 0.90 26.47 10.01
N ASP A 263 1.79 27.05 9.22
CA ASP A 263 3.24 26.77 9.24
C ASP A 263 3.62 25.28 9.03
N TRP A 264 2.82 24.51 8.29
CA TRP A 264 3.07 23.08 8.02
C TRP A 264 4.42 22.81 7.32
N GLN A 265 4.96 23.79 6.60
CA GLN A 265 6.21 23.67 5.85
C GLN A 265 7.40 23.39 6.77
N ARG A 266 7.50 24.07 7.92
CA ARG A 266 8.63 23.87 8.82
C ARG A 266 8.66 22.44 9.40
N PRO A 267 7.57 21.90 10.01
CA PRO A 267 7.55 20.51 10.46
C PRO A 267 7.78 19.50 9.33
N VAL A 268 7.26 19.72 8.11
CA VAL A 268 7.55 18.81 6.99
C VAL A 268 9.04 18.79 6.67
N ARG A 269 9.71 19.95 6.68
CA ARG A 269 11.17 20.02 6.46
C ARG A 269 11.95 19.25 7.52
N GLU A 270 11.58 19.43 8.79
CA GLU A 270 12.18 18.71 9.92
C GLU A 270 11.96 17.19 9.75
N LEU A 271 10.75 16.76 9.39
CA LEU A 271 10.47 15.34 9.10
C LEU A 271 11.31 14.79 7.94
N ILE A 272 11.47 15.55 6.86
CA ILE A 272 12.33 15.15 5.74
C ILE A 272 13.75 14.93 6.26
N GLN A 273 14.32 15.90 6.97
CA GLN A 273 15.69 15.85 7.50
C GLN A 273 15.93 14.68 8.46
N GLU A 274 14.97 14.41 9.34
CA GLU A 274 15.04 13.39 10.38
C GLU A 274 14.64 11.98 9.89
N SER A 275 13.97 11.86 8.74
CA SER A 275 13.60 10.55 8.19
C SER A 275 14.83 9.71 7.85
N ARG A 276 14.76 8.38 7.96
CA ARG A 276 15.84 7.53 7.43
C ARG A 276 15.86 7.57 5.91
N LEU A 277 14.68 7.51 5.32
CA LEU A 277 14.39 7.49 3.90
C LEU A 277 13.11 8.31 3.67
N THR A 278 13.05 9.12 2.61
CA THR A 278 11.84 9.84 2.20
C THR A 278 11.35 9.30 0.86
N VAL A 279 10.05 9.00 0.80
CA VAL A 279 9.33 8.59 -0.41
C VAL A 279 8.32 9.67 -0.75
N ILE A 280 8.43 10.27 -1.94
CA ILE A 280 7.48 11.29 -2.42
C ILE A 280 6.66 10.69 -3.57
N MET A 281 5.35 10.61 -3.40
CA MET A 281 4.44 10.32 -4.51
C MET A 281 4.28 11.56 -5.37
N LEU A 282 4.62 11.46 -6.65
CA LEU A 282 4.63 12.61 -7.54
C LEU A 282 3.22 13.18 -7.77
N GLY A 283 3.10 14.50 -7.61
CA GLY A 283 1.87 15.26 -7.76
C GLY A 283 2.13 16.66 -8.26
N ARG A 284 1.16 17.22 -8.99
CA ARG A 284 1.30 18.52 -9.69
C ARG A 284 0.91 19.73 -8.83
N SER A 285 0.57 19.54 -7.56
CA SER A 285 0.22 20.66 -6.67
C SER A 285 1.47 21.46 -6.28
N SER A 286 1.28 22.74 -5.97
CA SER A 286 2.34 23.60 -5.45
C SER A 286 2.97 23.03 -4.17
N GLY A 287 2.17 22.46 -3.27
CA GLY A 287 2.64 21.79 -2.06
C GLY A 287 3.60 20.64 -2.36
N THR A 288 3.26 19.76 -3.29
CA THR A 288 4.14 18.61 -3.64
C THR A 288 5.41 19.05 -4.40
N MET A 289 5.33 20.13 -5.19
CA MET A 289 6.53 20.71 -5.81
C MET A 289 7.45 21.36 -4.77
N TRP A 290 6.87 21.94 -3.72
CA TRP A 290 7.63 22.46 -2.58
C TRP A 290 8.29 21.32 -1.78
N GLU A 291 7.55 20.25 -1.47
CA GLU A 291 8.06 19.05 -0.77
C GLU A 291 9.24 18.43 -1.52
N LEU A 292 9.11 18.30 -2.85
CA LEU A 292 10.18 17.82 -3.71
C LEU A 292 11.40 18.75 -3.65
N GLY A 293 11.19 20.06 -3.77
CA GLY A 293 12.26 21.05 -3.68
C GLY A 293 13.01 20.99 -2.35
N GLU A 294 12.30 20.89 -1.22
CA GLU A 294 12.95 20.74 0.09
C GLU A 294 13.71 19.43 0.23
N ALA A 295 13.14 18.30 -0.21
CA ALA A 295 13.84 17.02 -0.18
C ALA A 295 15.15 17.06 -0.99
N LEU A 296 15.13 17.70 -2.17
CA LEU A 296 16.33 17.90 -3.00
C LEU A 296 17.37 18.82 -2.34
N ARG A 297 16.95 19.76 -1.48
CA ARG A 297 17.86 20.65 -0.74
C ARG A 297 18.55 19.96 0.42
N VAL A 298 17.81 19.19 1.21
CA VAL A 298 18.25 18.78 2.56
C VAL A 298 18.64 17.31 2.68
N LEU A 299 18.25 16.46 1.72
CA LEU A 299 18.60 15.05 1.73
C LEU A 299 19.82 14.76 0.86
N PRO A 300 20.64 13.77 1.23
CA PRO A 300 21.52 13.13 0.27
C PRO A 300 20.68 12.30 -0.72
N PRO A 301 21.18 12.08 -1.96
CA PRO A 301 20.41 11.40 -3.01
C PRO A 301 19.98 9.98 -2.63
N GLU A 302 20.78 9.26 -1.83
CA GLU A 302 20.50 7.89 -1.39
C GLU A 302 19.31 7.78 -0.42
N ARG A 303 18.83 8.91 0.13
CA ARG A 303 17.70 8.98 1.07
C ARG A 303 16.40 9.44 0.44
N LEU A 304 16.32 9.58 -0.88
CA LEU A 304 15.13 10.03 -1.59
C LEU A 304 14.67 9.04 -2.66
N ILE A 305 13.40 8.66 -2.60
CA ILE A 305 12.71 7.89 -3.64
C ILE A 305 11.51 8.69 -4.13
N LEU A 306 11.31 8.75 -5.44
CA LEU A 306 10.10 9.29 -6.04
C LEU A 306 9.22 8.16 -6.56
N ALA A 307 7.99 8.08 -6.09
CA ALA A 307 6.99 7.14 -6.58
C ALA A 307 6.17 7.77 -7.71
N VAL A 308 6.16 7.15 -8.89
CA VAL A 308 5.51 7.67 -10.10
C VAL A 308 4.11 7.08 -10.25
N PRO A 309 3.02 7.87 -10.09
CA PRO A 309 1.66 7.36 -10.25
C PRO A 309 1.13 7.47 -11.69
N PHE A 310 1.94 7.99 -12.62
CA PHE A 310 1.52 8.33 -13.97
C PHE A 310 1.95 7.28 -14.99
N GLY A 311 1.10 7.06 -16.01
CA GLY A 311 1.59 6.41 -17.24
C GLY A 311 2.46 7.38 -18.05
N LYS A 312 3.09 6.89 -19.13
CA LYS A 312 4.04 7.64 -19.98
C LYS A 312 3.63 9.10 -20.25
N ALA A 313 2.47 9.33 -20.86
CA ALA A 313 2.02 10.69 -21.20
C ALA A 313 1.70 11.58 -19.98
N GLY A 314 1.28 10.98 -18.86
CA GLY A 314 1.08 11.72 -17.61
C GLY A 314 2.41 12.11 -16.96
N TYR A 315 3.39 11.21 -16.99
CA TYR A 315 4.72 11.44 -16.43
C TYR A 315 5.49 12.49 -17.23
N GLU A 316 5.47 12.46 -18.56
CA GLU A 316 6.17 13.48 -19.36
C GLU A 316 5.60 14.88 -19.15
N ARG A 317 4.28 15.02 -18.98
CA ARG A 317 3.66 16.29 -18.57
C ARG A 317 4.08 16.72 -17.18
N TYR A 318 4.12 15.78 -16.23
CA TYR A 318 4.63 16.06 -14.88
C TYR A 318 6.08 16.55 -14.94
N ARG A 319 6.92 15.89 -15.74
CA ARG A 319 8.35 16.20 -15.88
C ARG A 319 8.58 17.64 -16.29
N GLN A 320 7.85 18.12 -17.31
CA GLN A 320 7.93 19.52 -17.77
C GLN A 320 7.55 20.51 -16.66
N VAL A 321 6.41 20.28 -16.00
CA VAL A 321 5.93 21.15 -14.91
C VAL A 321 6.89 21.15 -13.72
N ALA A 322 7.44 19.99 -13.37
CA ALA A 322 8.38 19.85 -12.27
C ALA A 322 9.70 20.56 -12.56
N GLU A 323 10.25 20.41 -13.78
CA GLU A 323 11.47 21.09 -14.20
C GLU A 323 11.31 22.62 -14.13
N GLU A 324 10.18 23.15 -14.60
CA GLU A 324 9.87 24.59 -14.51
C GLU A 324 9.74 25.06 -13.05
N ALA A 325 8.95 24.36 -12.24
CA ALA A 325 8.73 24.72 -10.84
C ALA A 325 10.03 24.67 -10.01
N LEU A 326 10.88 23.65 -10.23
CA LEU A 326 12.15 23.52 -9.52
C LEU A 326 13.17 24.59 -9.96
N ARG A 327 13.20 24.95 -11.25
CA ARG A 327 14.02 26.08 -11.73
C ARG A 327 13.58 27.41 -11.14
N ALA A 328 12.27 27.66 -11.07
CA ALA A 328 11.74 28.86 -10.44
C ALA A 328 12.12 28.92 -8.94
N GLN A 329 12.05 27.79 -8.23
CA GLN A 329 12.49 27.70 -6.83
C GLN A 329 14.00 27.88 -6.65
N ALA A 330 14.82 27.38 -7.58
CA ALA A 330 16.28 27.53 -7.54
C ALA A 330 16.71 28.99 -7.77
N ASN A 331 16.02 29.72 -8.66
CA ASN A 331 16.32 31.11 -8.98
C ASN A 331 15.74 32.13 -7.97
N CYS A 332 14.97 31.67 -6.99
CA CYS A 332 14.35 32.52 -5.98
C CYS A 332 15.38 32.93 -4.90
N ARG A 333 15.92 34.15 -4.97
CA ARG A 333 16.89 34.69 -3.99
C ARG A 333 16.41 34.58 -2.54
N GLN A 334 15.16 34.95 -2.29
CA GLN A 334 14.57 34.87 -0.95
C GLN A 334 14.48 33.42 -0.44
N CYS A 335 14.32 32.45 -1.35
CA CYS A 335 14.29 31.03 -1.02
C CYS A 335 15.69 30.52 -0.68
N GLU A 336 16.71 30.95 -1.44
CA GLU A 336 18.10 30.60 -1.20
C GLU A 336 18.61 31.15 0.13
N GLU A 337 18.38 32.43 0.43
CA GLU A 337 18.76 33.05 1.71
C GLU A 337 18.12 32.33 2.92
N LYS A 338 16.86 31.89 2.79
CA LYS A 338 16.13 31.25 3.88
C LYS A 338 16.37 29.75 4.00
N ARG A 339 16.66 29.05 2.90
CA ARG A 339 16.61 27.56 2.83
C ARG A 339 17.86 26.91 2.25
N GLY A 340 18.79 27.69 1.71
CA GLY A 340 19.99 27.23 1.04
C GLY A 340 19.80 26.98 -0.47
N PRO A 341 20.90 26.71 -1.19
CA PRO A 341 20.88 26.51 -2.63
C PRO A 341 20.12 25.24 -3.01
N LEU A 342 19.42 25.29 -4.15
CA LEU A 342 18.77 24.14 -4.77
C LEU A 342 19.38 23.92 -6.15
N ASN A 343 20.02 22.77 -6.36
CA ASN A 343 20.48 22.33 -7.67
C ASN A 343 19.65 21.12 -8.12
N PRO A 344 18.50 21.33 -8.76
CA PRO A 344 17.58 20.24 -9.04
C PRO A 344 18.13 19.37 -10.17
N PRO A 345 18.23 18.04 -9.99
CA PRO A 345 18.64 17.15 -11.06
C PRO A 345 17.58 17.09 -12.17
N ALA A 346 18.03 16.81 -13.39
CA ALA A 346 17.12 16.51 -14.48
C ALA A 346 16.37 15.20 -14.19
N LEU A 347 15.04 15.25 -14.22
CA LEU A 347 14.21 14.06 -14.08
C LEU A 347 14.37 13.18 -15.34
N PRO A 348 14.45 11.85 -15.19
CA PRO A 348 14.71 10.96 -16.30
C PRO A 348 13.48 10.89 -17.21
N ARG A 349 13.66 10.54 -18.49
CA ARG A 349 12.55 10.21 -19.38
C ARG A 349 11.86 8.93 -18.92
N TYR A 350 10.59 8.76 -19.31
CA TYR A 350 9.88 7.50 -19.03
C TYR A 350 10.56 6.32 -19.72
N VAL A 351 11.01 5.33 -18.94
CA VAL A 351 11.58 4.07 -19.44
C VAL A 351 10.67 2.91 -19.03
N GLY A 352 10.14 2.16 -20.00
CA GLY A 352 9.32 0.98 -19.72
C GLY A 352 8.23 0.71 -20.75
N GLY A 353 7.64 -0.48 -20.65
CA GLY A 353 6.64 -1.00 -21.58
C GLY A 353 5.22 -1.02 -21.01
N ARG A 354 4.57 -2.20 -21.09
CA ARG A 354 3.15 -2.38 -20.76
C ARG A 354 2.81 -1.83 -19.36
N PRO A 355 1.68 -1.12 -19.21
CA PRO A 355 1.30 -0.51 -17.95
C PRO A 355 1.08 -1.57 -16.87
N PHE A 356 1.76 -1.43 -15.75
CA PHE A 356 1.49 -2.21 -14.55
C PHE A 356 0.17 -1.71 -13.92
N PRO A 357 -0.81 -2.59 -13.65
CA PRO A 357 -2.12 -2.18 -13.14
C PRO A 357 -2.06 -1.94 -11.63
N ALA A 358 -1.33 -0.90 -11.23
CA ALA A 358 -1.27 -0.37 -9.87
C ALA A 358 -1.22 1.16 -9.91
N ARG A 359 -1.50 1.79 -8.76
CA ARG A 359 -1.39 3.23 -8.53
C ARG A 359 0.05 3.68 -8.66
N ILE A 360 1.02 2.91 -8.15
CA ILE A 360 2.45 3.16 -8.37
C ILE A 360 2.90 2.36 -9.60
N LYS A 361 3.46 3.05 -10.60
CA LYS A 361 3.88 2.44 -11.88
C LYS A 361 5.40 2.34 -12.04
N ALA A 362 6.14 3.22 -11.38
CA ALA A 362 7.58 3.25 -11.41
C ALA A 362 8.14 3.95 -10.15
N LEU A 363 9.43 3.77 -9.93
CA LEU A 363 10.22 4.45 -8.91
C LEU A 363 11.35 5.22 -9.59
N ILE A 364 11.74 6.35 -9.01
CA ILE A 364 12.95 7.07 -9.37
C ILE A 364 13.81 7.18 -8.12
N TYR A 365 15.09 6.85 -8.26
CA TYR A 365 16.11 7.05 -7.23
C TYR A 365 17.24 7.90 -7.80
N PHE A 366 18.11 8.36 -6.91
CA PHE A 366 19.23 9.22 -7.26
C PHE A 366 20.53 8.55 -6.83
N THR A 367 21.46 8.41 -7.78
CA THR A 367 22.81 7.93 -7.45
C THR A 367 23.57 9.00 -6.65
N PRO A 368 24.70 8.65 -6.02
CA PRO A 368 25.66 9.66 -5.57
C PRO A 368 25.96 10.64 -6.72
N GLY A 369 25.84 11.94 -6.47
CA GLY A 369 25.93 12.98 -7.51
C GLY A 369 24.61 13.36 -8.19
N TRP A 370 23.46 12.95 -7.64
CA TRP A 370 22.12 13.38 -8.08
C TRP A 370 21.69 12.93 -9.48
N LYS A 371 22.34 11.93 -10.07
CA LYS A 371 21.84 11.34 -11.33
C LYS A 371 20.59 10.52 -11.06
N ALA A 372 19.49 10.89 -11.71
CA ALA A 372 18.20 10.23 -11.53
C ALA A 372 18.06 8.99 -12.44
N GLU A 373 17.57 7.88 -11.89
CA GLU A 373 17.37 6.63 -12.63
C GLU A 373 15.91 6.17 -12.51
N PHE A 374 15.28 5.88 -13.64
CA PHE A 374 13.88 5.47 -13.72
C PHE A 374 13.76 3.95 -13.74
N VAL A 375 13.06 3.38 -12.75
CA VAL A 375 12.82 1.94 -12.68
C VAL A 375 11.32 1.64 -12.77
N PRO A 376 10.85 1.08 -13.91
CA PRO A 376 9.46 0.66 -14.04
C PRO A 376 9.15 -0.49 -13.09
N LEU A 377 7.95 -0.49 -12.51
CA LEU A 377 7.46 -1.64 -11.79
C LEU A 377 6.94 -2.67 -12.79
N GLU A 378 7.60 -3.83 -12.82
CA GLU A 378 7.27 -4.91 -13.73
C GLU A 378 6.41 -5.97 -13.05
N ARG A 379 5.59 -6.67 -13.85
CA ARG A 379 4.73 -7.73 -13.32
C ARG A 379 5.59 -8.91 -12.87
N PRO A 380 5.45 -9.39 -11.63
CA PRO A 380 6.23 -10.52 -11.14
C PRO A 380 5.86 -11.84 -11.85
N PRO A 381 6.72 -12.88 -11.80
CA PRO A 381 6.40 -14.24 -12.22
C PRO A 381 5.13 -14.77 -11.53
N ARG A 382 4.56 -15.86 -12.06
CA ARG A 382 3.35 -16.49 -11.49
C ARG A 382 3.61 -16.84 -10.00
N PHE A 383 2.58 -16.70 -9.16
CA PHE A 383 2.52 -17.03 -7.72
C PHE A 383 2.95 -15.97 -6.68
N GLU A 384 3.52 -14.81 -7.07
CA GLU A 384 3.76 -13.68 -6.15
C GLU A 384 2.57 -12.72 -6.04
N GLU A 385 2.44 -12.01 -4.91
CA GLU A 385 1.59 -10.82 -4.86
C GLU A 385 2.17 -9.75 -5.80
N LYS A 386 1.31 -9.22 -6.69
CA LYS A 386 1.76 -8.46 -7.86
C LYS A 386 2.56 -7.22 -7.50
N LEU A 387 2.08 -6.41 -6.56
CA LEU A 387 2.72 -5.12 -6.24
C LEU A 387 3.90 -5.34 -5.29
N MET A 388 3.79 -6.23 -4.31
CA MET A 388 4.87 -6.53 -3.37
C MET A 388 6.10 -7.11 -4.08
N GLY A 389 5.91 -8.09 -4.98
CA GLY A 389 7.02 -8.67 -5.75
C GLY A 389 7.63 -7.69 -6.75
N ALA A 390 6.82 -6.79 -7.31
CA ALA A 390 7.30 -5.70 -8.16
C ALA A 390 8.11 -4.66 -7.36
N LEU A 391 7.63 -4.27 -6.18
CA LEU A 391 8.32 -3.33 -5.28
C LEU A 391 9.61 -3.91 -4.72
N ASP A 392 9.66 -5.19 -4.30
CA ASP A 392 10.90 -5.80 -3.79
C ASP A 392 12.02 -5.76 -4.84
N ARG A 393 11.69 -5.89 -6.13
CA ARG A 393 12.64 -5.71 -7.22
C ARG A 393 12.94 -4.24 -7.51
N GLY A 394 11.90 -3.42 -7.63
CA GLY A 394 12.04 -2.00 -7.96
C GLY A 394 12.80 -1.21 -6.92
N LEU A 395 12.74 -1.62 -5.64
CA LEU A 395 13.46 -1.00 -4.53
C LEU A 395 14.92 -1.47 -4.41
N TRP A 396 15.34 -2.49 -5.16
CA TRP A 396 16.70 -3.04 -5.04
C TRP A 396 17.81 -1.99 -5.15
N PRO A 397 17.78 -1.04 -6.12
CA PRO A 397 18.81 -0.01 -6.20
C PRO A 397 18.84 0.90 -4.96
N ALA A 398 17.68 1.28 -4.44
CA ALA A 398 17.57 2.10 -3.24
C ALA A 398 18.07 1.38 -1.98
N VAL A 399 17.84 0.06 -1.90
CA VAL A 399 18.36 -0.78 -0.81
C VAL A 399 19.87 -0.79 -0.81
N LEU A 400 20.50 -1.01 -1.97
CA LEU A 400 21.96 -0.99 -2.10
C LEU A 400 22.51 0.39 -1.71
N GLN A 401 21.98 1.45 -2.29
CA GLN A 401 22.43 2.83 -2.07
C GLN A 401 22.28 3.26 -0.61
N LEU A 402 21.13 3.02 0.02
CA LEU A 402 20.91 3.40 1.41
C LEU A 402 21.80 2.59 2.36
N THR A 403 22.00 1.29 2.08
CA THR A 403 22.87 0.44 2.88
C THR A 403 24.32 0.91 2.80
N ASP A 404 24.82 1.19 1.60
CA ASP A 404 26.18 1.69 1.38
C ASP A 404 26.38 3.09 1.98
N TYR A 405 25.37 3.96 1.90
CA TYR A 405 25.37 5.27 2.55
C TYR A 405 25.48 5.14 4.08
N GLU A 406 24.63 4.32 4.71
CA GLU A 406 24.63 4.14 6.17
C GLU A 406 25.89 3.44 6.68
N SER A 407 26.43 2.48 5.94
CA SER A 407 27.71 1.86 6.29
C SER A 407 28.85 2.87 6.28
N ARG A 408 28.87 3.81 5.31
CA ARG A 408 29.86 4.90 5.30
C ARG A 408 29.67 5.84 6.49
N SER A 409 28.43 6.21 6.81
CA SER A 409 28.13 7.10 7.94
C SER A 409 28.36 6.47 9.32
N ARG A 410 28.40 5.14 9.45
CA ARG A 410 28.77 4.45 10.71
C ARG A 410 30.29 4.41 10.95
N ASN A 411 31.07 4.49 9.88
CA ASN A 411 32.53 4.34 9.91
C ASN A 411 33.27 5.68 9.85
N ALA A 412 32.55 6.78 9.61
CA ALA A 412 33.03 8.16 9.64
C ALA A 412 32.60 8.79 10.97
#